data_AF-A0A4Z1PSH0-F1
#
_entry.id   AF-A0A4Z1PSH0-F1
#
_cell.length_a   1.000
_cell.length_b   1.000
_cell.length_c   1.000
_cell.angle_alpha   90.00
_cell.angle_beta   90.00
_cell.angle_gamma   90.00
#
_symmetry.space_group_name_H-M   'P 1'
#
loop_
_entity.id
_entity.type
_entity.pdbx_description
1 polymer ?
#
loop_
_entity_poly.entity_id
_entity_poly.type
_entity_poly.pdbx_seq_one_letter_code
_entity_poly.pdbx_strand_id
1 'polypeptide(L)'
;MKAVAILSLASVAFAAPAADLDKRQMMVMSATDLTKGSCKDVTFIWVRGTTELGNLGEFVGGRLVPELKKVFPSLAVEGVAYGAGVPGNLMPGGGDPAGIKEATKDYNLAVSKCPNTVLIGGGYSQGAAITHRSVEALPANVKERIAGITLYGDTQFYQDKGQIKNFPKDKVKTFCNGYQELKSYSSDGVCNGLLVVNYGHMSYGDSMKPGATWLKAQVDAFKSSKESSTKEESEPEEKPTKKAAKPKGTKQTFQIAAAFDGAVGVAEAEATPEPAAPAVDPVQVEQLSRTLEQAKAEAGPIGVPSVHQ
;
A
#
# COMPACT_ATOMS: atom_id res chain seq x y z
N MET A 1 -16.89 -55.28 -68.36
CA MET A 1 -15.87 -54.70 -67.48
C MET A 1 -16.15 -53.22 -67.30
N LYS A 2 -16.59 -52.77 -66.12
CA LYS A 2 -16.54 -51.37 -65.69
C LYS A 2 -16.25 -51.37 -64.19
N ALA A 3 -15.00 -51.05 -63.84
CA ALA A 3 -14.56 -50.92 -62.46
C ALA A 3 -14.93 -49.52 -61.96
N VAL A 4 -15.57 -49.46 -60.79
CA VAL A 4 -15.86 -48.23 -60.07
C VAL A 4 -14.69 -47.99 -59.12
N ALA A 5 -13.91 -46.94 -59.37
CA ALA A 5 -12.86 -46.49 -58.47
C ALA A 5 -13.45 -45.49 -57.47
N ILE A 6 -13.47 -45.85 -56.19
CA ILE A 6 -13.89 -44.98 -55.09
C ILE A 6 -12.67 -44.14 -54.70
N LEU A 7 -12.75 -42.82 -54.93
CA LEU A 7 -11.73 -41.86 -54.54
C LEU A 7 -12.03 -41.37 -53.12
N SER A 8 -11.26 -41.82 -52.13
CA SER A 8 -11.34 -41.35 -50.74
C SER A 8 -10.59 -40.03 -50.59
N LEU A 9 -11.29 -38.93 -50.30
CA LEU A 9 -10.64 -37.68 -49.85
C LEU A 9 -10.23 -37.84 -48.38
N ALA A 10 -8.93 -37.88 -48.12
CA ALA A 10 -8.38 -37.77 -46.77
C ALA A 10 -8.28 -36.28 -46.40
N SER A 11 -9.18 -35.81 -45.53
CA SER A 11 -9.09 -34.48 -44.92
C SER A 11 -7.99 -34.46 -43.87
N VAL A 12 -6.92 -33.72 -44.13
CA VAL A 12 -5.85 -33.48 -43.14
C VAL A 12 -6.29 -32.31 -42.26
N ALA A 13 -6.78 -32.59 -41.05
CA ALA A 13 -7.05 -31.56 -40.06
C ALA A 13 -5.73 -31.10 -39.43
N PHE A 14 -5.28 -29.88 -39.75
CA PHE A 14 -4.24 -29.19 -38.99
C PHE A 14 -4.84 -28.79 -37.63
N ALA A 15 -4.66 -29.62 -36.61
CA ALA A 15 -4.91 -29.24 -35.23
C ALA A 15 -3.75 -28.35 -34.76
N ALA A 16 -3.91 -27.02 -34.86
CA ALA A 16 -3.07 -26.11 -34.10
C ALA A 16 -3.41 -26.26 -32.61
N PRO A 17 -2.43 -26.33 -31.68
CA PRO A 17 -2.71 -26.38 -30.26
C PRO A 17 -3.29 -25.04 -29.80
N ALA A 18 -4.61 -24.98 -29.61
CA ALA A 18 -5.32 -23.84 -29.02
C ALA A 18 -5.12 -23.70 -27.49
N ALA A 19 -4.21 -24.47 -26.88
CA ALA A 19 -4.13 -24.66 -25.43
C ALA A 19 -3.09 -23.78 -24.70
N ASP A 20 -2.39 -22.88 -25.39
CA ASP A 20 -1.31 -22.07 -24.77
C ASP A 20 -1.55 -20.55 -24.78
N LEU A 21 -2.78 -20.11 -25.11
CA LEU A 21 -3.18 -18.70 -25.02
C LEU A 21 -3.85 -18.36 -23.67
N ASP A 22 -4.39 -19.34 -22.95
CA ASP A 22 -5.04 -19.12 -21.65
C ASP A 22 -4.07 -18.82 -20.50
N LYS A 23 -2.78 -19.18 -20.62
CA LYS A 23 -1.80 -18.99 -19.54
C LYS A 23 -1.12 -17.63 -19.53
N ARG A 24 -1.20 -16.83 -20.60
CA ARG A 24 -0.42 -15.59 -20.73
C ARG A 24 -1.21 -14.29 -20.49
N GLN A 25 -2.53 -14.33 -20.38
CA GLN A 25 -3.36 -13.12 -20.26
C GLN A 25 -4.60 -13.25 -19.36
N MET A 26 -4.56 -14.09 -18.32
CA MET A 26 -5.60 -14.02 -17.29
C MET A 26 -5.30 -12.84 -16.36
N MET A 27 -6.02 -11.73 -16.54
CA MET A 27 -6.10 -10.67 -15.53
C MET A 27 -6.60 -11.28 -14.23
N VAL A 28 -5.74 -11.31 -13.21
CA VAL A 28 -6.13 -11.78 -11.87
C VAL A 28 -6.83 -10.62 -11.17
N MET A 29 -8.16 -10.62 -11.22
CA MET A 29 -8.98 -9.55 -10.65
C MET A 29 -9.35 -9.80 -9.18
N SER A 30 -9.08 -11.00 -8.67
CA SER A 30 -9.31 -11.34 -7.28
C SER A 30 -8.20 -12.22 -6.69
N ALA A 31 -7.89 -12.03 -5.41
CA ALA A 31 -7.02 -12.89 -4.63
C ALA A 31 -7.46 -12.93 -3.16
N THR A 32 -7.42 -14.12 -2.56
CA THR A 32 -7.87 -14.38 -1.17
C THR A 32 -6.89 -15.33 -0.47
N ASP A 33 -5.60 -15.20 -0.77
CA ASP A 33 -4.58 -16.16 -0.33
C ASP A 33 -4.35 -16.07 1.18
N LEU A 34 -4.52 -14.90 1.79
CA LEU A 34 -4.41 -14.75 3.25
C LEU A 34 -5.64 -15.33 3.93
N THR A 35 -6.85 -15.04 3.46
CA THR A 35 -8.07 -15.49 4.13
C THR A 35 -8.30 -17.00 3.94
N LYS A 36 -8.10 -17.51 2.72
CA LYS A 36 -8.40 -18.92 2.35
C LYS A 36 -7.18 -19.82 2.18
N GLY A 37 -5.98 -19.26 2.06
CA GLY A 37 -4.76 -20.01 1.81
C GLY A 37 -3.91 -20.28 3.05
N SER A 38 -2.74 -20.88 2.80
CA SER A 38 -1.68 -21.10 3.78
C SER A 38 -0.72 -19.91 3.84
N CYS A 39 0.01 -19.79 4.95
CA CYS A 39 1.00 -18.74 5.13
C CYS A 39 2.12 -18.83 4.08
N LYS A 40 2.60 -17.65 3.69
CA LYS A 40 3.73 -17.44 2.78
C LYS A 40 4.75 -16.54 3.46
N ASP A 41 5.93 -16.45 2.86
CA ASP A 41 7.04 -15.65 3.40
C ASP A 41 6.72 -14.15 3.34
N VAL A 42 5.93 -13.76 2.34
CA VAL A 42 5.47 -12.39 2.12
C VAL A 42 3.96 -12.39 1.91
N THR A 43 3.27 -11.47 2.57
CA THR A 43 1.84 -11.21 2.36
C THR A 43 1.67 -9.79 1.83
N PHE A 44 0.98 -9.68 0.70
CA PHE A 44 0.64 -8.42 0.06
C PHE A 44 -0.84 -8.11 0.26
N ILE A 45 -1.12 -7.01 0.97
CA ILE A 45 -2.47 -6.47 1.14
C ILE A 45 -2.67 -5.37 0.11
N TRP A 46 -3.69 -5.52 -0.74
CA TRP A 46 -3.95 -4.60 -1.84
C TRP A 46 -5.35 -3.99 -1.77
N VAL A 47 -5.44 -2.67 -1.95
CA VAL A 47 -6.72 -1.97 -2.03
C VAL A 47 -6.92 -1.38 -3.43
N ARG A 48 -7.89 -1.91 -4.17
CA ARG A 48 -8.23 -1.44 -5.52
C ARG A 48 -8.82 -0.03 -5.53
N GLY A 49 -8.94 0.57 -6.70
CA GLY A 49 -9.54 1.87 -6.93
C GLY A 49 -11.06 1.84 -7.08
N THR A 50 -11.65 3.03 -7.19
CA THR A 50 -13.09 3.21 -7.35
C THR A 50 -13.61 2.48 -8.59
N THR A 51 -14.78 1.84 -8.48
CA THR A 51 -15.49 1.09 -9.51
C THR A 51 -14.78 -0.15 -10.07
N GLU A 52 -13.54 -0.43 -9.67
CA GLU A 52 -12.84 -1.62 -10.12
C GLU A 52 -13.55 -2.90 -9.67
N LEU A 53 -13.44 -3.95 -10.47
CA LEU A 53 -14.08 -5.22 -10.23
C LEU A 53 -13.19 -6.15 -9.39
N GLY A 54 -13.81 -7.18 -8.79
CA GLY A 54 -13.09 -8.12 -7.91
C GLY A 54 -12.54 -7.42 -6.66
N ASN A 55 -11.48 -7.96 -6.06
CA ASN A 55 -10.80 -7.32 -4.93
C ASN A 55 -9.37 -6.83 -5.25
N LEU A 56 -8.85 -7.13 -6.45
CA LEU A 56 -7.60 -6.58 -6.96
C LEU A 56 -7.78 -5.45 -7.96
N GLY A 57 -8.90 -5.45 -8.69
CA GLY A 57 -9.10 -4.54 -9.82
C GLY A 57 -8.33 -4.91 -11.08
N GLU A 58 -8.76 -4.36 -12.21
CA GLU A 58 -8.22 -4.60 -13.54
C GLU A 58 -7.04 -3.68 -13.93
N PHE A 59 -6.89 -2.53 -13.27
CA PHE A 59 -5.89 -1.53 -13.64
C PHE A 59 -4.55 -1.81 -12.97
N VAL A 60 -4.37 -1.34 -11.75
CA VAL A 60 -3.07 -1.41 -11.07
C VAL A 60 -2.88 -2.78 -10.42
N GLY A 61 -3.80 -3.23 -9.58
CA GLY A 61 -3.64 -4.48 -8.83
C GLY A 61 -3.46 -5.70 -9.73
N GLY A 62 -4.34 -5.87 -10.71
CA GLY A 62 -4.28 -6.97 -11.67
C GLY A 62 -2.99 -7.01 -12.51
N ARG A 63 -2.25 -5.89 -12.64
CA ARG A 63 -0.98 -5.79 -13.38
C ARG A 63 0.25 -5.80 -12.48
N LEU A 64 0.15 -5.28 -11.26
CA LEU A 64 1.22 -5.27 -10.26
C LEU A 64 1.45 -6.67 -9.69
N VAL A 65 0.37 -7.43 -9.41
CA VAL A 65 0.47 -8.76 -8.80
C VAL A 65 1.30 -9.75 -9.65
N PRO A 66 1.13 -9.83 -10.99
CA PRO A 66 2.03 -10.62 -11.83
C PRO A 66 3.51 -10.22 -11.72
N GLU A 67 3.84 -8.92 -11.62
CA GLU A 67 5.21 -8.48 -11.42
C GLU A 67 5.75 -8.86 -10.03
N LEU A 68 4.92 -8.77 -8.99
CA LEU A 68 5.27 -9.21 -7.64
C LEU A 68 5.56 -10.72 -7.59
N LYS A 69 4.75 -11.54 -8.26
CA LYS A 69 4.95 -13.00 -8.32
C LYS A 69 6.26 -13.40 -9.02
N LYS A 70 6.82 -12.55 -9.89
CA LYS A 70 8.14 -12.79 -10.51
C LYS A 70 9.30 -12.59 -9.53
N VAL A 71 9.15 -11.69 -8.56
CA VAL A 71 10.22 -11.34 -7.60
C VAL A 71 10.03 -11.98 -6.22
N PHE A 72 8.82 -12.45 -5.90
CA PHE A 72 8.48 -13.15 -4.67
C PHE A 72 7.94 -14.56 -4.95
N PRO A 73 8.79 -15.61 -4.85
CA PRO A 73 8.35 -16.98 -5.10
C PRO A 73 7.37 -17.52 -4.05
N SER A 74 7.43 -17.00 -2.81
CA SER A 74 6.51 -17.31 -1.71
C SER A 74 5.71 -16.05 -1.36
N LEU A 75 4.67 -15.77 -2.16
CA LEU A 75 3.80 -14.60 -2.01
C LEU A 75 2.34 -15.04 -1.80
N ALA A 76 1.72 -14.53 -0.74
CA ALA A 76 0.28 -14.52 -0.57
C ALA A 76 -0.26 -13.14 -0.94
N VAL A 77 -1.32 -13.08 -1.75
CA VAL A 77 -2.00 -11.84 -2.10
C VAL A 77 -3.41 -11.84 -1.50
N GLU A 78 -3.75 -10.77 -0.78
CA GLU A 78 -5.10 -10.50 -0.31
C GLU A 78 -5.57 -9.16 -0.89
N GLY A 79 -6.61 -9.21 -1.72
CA GLY A 79 -7.32 -8.01 -2.13
C GLY A 79 -8.38 -7.65 -1.08
N VAL A 80 -8.43 -6.38 -0.68
CA VAL A 80 -9.40 -5.92 0.32
C VAL A 80 -10.82 -5.97 -0.27
N ALA A 81 -11.70 -6.71 0.40
CA ALA A 81 -13.08 -6.91 -0.03
C ALA A 81 -13.98 -5.76 0.41
N TYR A 82 -14.13 -4.74 -0.44
CA TYR A 82 -14.97 -3.57 -0.16
C TYR A 82 -15.71 -3.07 -1.40
N GLY A 83 -16.67 -2.15 -1.23
CA GLY A 83 -17.60 -1.74 -2.28
C GLY A 83 -17.00 -0.91 -3.42
N ALA A 84 -15.87 -0.22 -3.20
CA ALA A 84 -15.23 0.68 -4.18
C ALA A 84 -16.17 1.72 -4.81
N GLY A 85 -17.18 2.19 -4.07
CA GLY A 85 -18.14 3.15 -4.57
C GLY A 85 -17.55 4.56 -4.70
N VAL A 86 -18.03 5.33 -5.70
CA VAL A 86 -17.65 6.73 -5.89
C VAL A 86 -17.82 7.60 -4.64
N PRO A 87 -18.94 7.49 -3.86
CA PRO A 87 -19.14 8.31 -2.67
C PRO A 87 -18.04 8.18 -1.61
N GLY A 88 -17.32 7.05 -1.57
CA GLY A 88 -16.21 6.84 -0.64
C GLY A 88 -15.10 7.90 -0.77
N ASN A 89 -14.89 8.48 -1.97
CA ASN A 89 -13.88 9.52 -2.18
C ASN A 89 -14.22 10.85 -1.49
N LEU A 90 -15.51 11.07 -1.17
CA LEU A 90 -15.98 12.30 -0.54
C LEU A 90 -16.04 12.20 0.99
N MET A 91 -15.80 10.99 1.53
CA MET A 91 -15.77 10.77 2.97
C MET A 91 -14.50 11.38 3.57
N PRO A 92 -14.50 11.75 4.88
CA PRO A 92 -13.30 12.22 5.55
C PRO A 92 -12.12 11.27 5.35
N GLY A 93 -11.02 11.82 4.84
CA GLY A 93 -9.82 11.06 4.51
C GLY A 93 -9.84 10.33 3.16
N GLY A 94 -10.83 10.59 2.31
CA GLY A 94 -10.85 10.21 0.89
C GLY A 94 -11.14 8.74 0.59
N GLY A 95 -11.54 7.95 1.59
CA GLY A 95 -11.74 6.51 1.47
C GLY A 95 -13.07 6.02 2.04
N ASP A 96 -13.57 4.92 1.49
CA ASP A 96 -14.76 4.22 2.01
C ASP A 96 -14.48 3.70 3.44
N PRO A 97 -15.25 4.10 4.47
CA PRO A 97 -15.06 3.62 5.85
C PRO A 97 -15.12 2.09 6.00
N ALA A 98 -15.94 1.41 5.19
CA ALA A 98 -15.99 -0.05 5.19
C ALA A 98 -14.69 -0.64 4.62
N GLY A 99 -14.13 -0.02 3.58
CA GLY A 99 -12.82 -0.38 3.03
C GLY A 99 -11.69 -0.16 4.03
N ILE A 100 -11.71 0.96 4.76
CA ILE A 100 -10.72 1.24 5.83
C ILE A 100 -10.77 0.16 6.91
N LYS A 101 -11.98 -0.21 7.34
CA LYS A 101 -12.19 -1.26 8.34
C LYS A 101 -11.70 -2.62 7.85
N GLU A 102 -12.03 -3.01 6.62
CA GLU A 102 -11.65 -4.32 6.08
C GLU A 102 -10.13 -4.40 5.84
N ALA A 103 -9.52 -3.37 5.24
CA ALA A 103 -8.07 -3.31 5.08
C ALA A 103 -7.34 -3.39 6.43
N THR A 104 -7.81 -2.68 7.45
CA THR A 104 -7.27 -2.76 8.81
C THR A 104 -7.37 -4.18 9.37
N LYS A 105 -8.52 -4.85 9.17
CA LYS A 105 -8.72 -6.24 9.56
C LYS A 105 -7.75 -7.18 8.83
N ASP A 106 -7.53 -6.99 7.54
CA ASP A 106 -6.64 -7.86 6.75
C ASP A 106 -5.17 -7.73 7.18
N TYR A 107 -4.68 -6.52 7.48
CA TYR A 107 -3.35 -6.34 8.07
C TYR A 107 -3.20 -7.05 9.43
N ASN A 108 -4.19 -6.92 10.31
CA ASN A 108 -4.20 -7.61 11.60
C ASN A 108 -4.30 -9.14 11.45
N LEU A 109 -5.11 -9.61 10.49
CA LEU A 109 -5.23 -11.02 10.16
C LEU A 109 -3.89 -11.58 9.68
N ALA A 110 -3.15 -10.83 8.88
CA ALA A 110 -1.87 -11.28 8.35
C ALA A 110 -0.85 -11.55 9.47
N VAL A 111 -0.75 -10.65 10.45
CA VAL A 111 0.15 -10.83 11.61
C VAL A 111 -0.31 -11.96 12.52
N SER A 112 -1.62 -12.08 12.78
CA SER A 112 -2.14 -13.09 13.70
C SER A 112 -2.14 -14.50 13.11
N LYS A 113 -2.56 -14.66 11.85
CA LYS A 113 -2.61 -15.94 11.15
C LYS A 113 -1.22 -16.40 10.72
N CYS A 114 -0.36 -15.47 10.28
CA CYS A 114 0.94 -15.76 9.71
C CYS A 114 2.06 -14.99 10.42
N PRO A 115 2.40 -15.37 11.68
CA PRO A 115 3.32 -14.60 12.51
C PRO A 115 4.75 -14.50 11.98
N ASN A 116 5.12 -15.24 10.92
CA ASN A 116 6.43 -15.16 10.26
C ASN A 116 6.41 -14.43 8.91
N THR A 117 5.24 -14.02 8.41
CA THR A 117 5.15 -13.33 7.11
C THR A 117 5.71 -11.91 7.19
N VAL A 118 6.40 -11.45 6.15
CA VAL A 118 6.70 -10.03 5.98
C VAL A 118 5.53 -9.36 5.27
N LEU A 119 5.03 -8.25 5.81
CA LEU A 119 3.92 -7.53 5.19
C LEU A 119 4.43 -6.51 4.18
N ILE A 120 3.77 -6.48 3.04
CA ILE A 120 3.82 -5.37 2.10
C ILE A 120 2.40 -4.95 1.78
N GLY A 121 2.25 -3.68 1.40
CA GLY A 121 0.94 -3.07 1.19
C GLY A 121 0.86 -2.25 -0.08
N GLY A 122 -0.35 -1.90 -0.47
CA GLY A 122 -0.53 -0.86 -1.47
C GLY A 122 -1.98 -0.57 -1.78
N GLY A 123 -2.16 0.52 -2.52
CA GLY A 123 -3.47 0.87 -3.04
C GLY A 123 -3.41 1.81 -4.22
N TYR A 124 -4.53 1.90 -4.92
CA TYR A 124 -4.69 2.73 -6.12
C TYR A 124 -5.90 3.66 -6.00
N SER A 125 -5.75 4.95 -6.35
CA SER A 125 -6.85 5.92 -6.32
C SER A 125 -7.48 6.02 -4.92
N GLN A 126 -8.79 5.83 -4.78
CA GLN A 126 -9.46 5.67 -3.48
C GLN A 126 -8.81 4.60 -2.58
N GLY A 127 -8.29 3.52 -3.16
CA GLY A 127 -7.59 2.47 -2.41
C GLY A 127 -6.29 2.96 -1.77
N ALA A 128 -5.62 3.95 -2.35
CA ALA A 128 -4.47 4.60 -1.72
C ALA A 128 -4.92 5.37 -0.46
N ALA A 129 -6.01 6.15 -0.54
CA ALA A 129 -6.60 6.85 0.60
C ALA A 129 -7.03 5.87 1.72
N ILE A 130 -7.68 4.76 1.35
CA ILE A 130 -8.01 3.69 2.28
C ILE A 130 -6.74 3.15 2.94
N THR A 131 -5.68 2.90 2.16
CA THR A 131 -4.40 2.42 2.69
C THR A 131 -3.78 3.39 3.70
N HIS A 132 -3.81 4.70 3.44
CA HIS A 132 -3.39 5.72 4.41
C HIS A 132 -4.09 5.55 5.74
N ARG A 133 -5.44 5.64 5.72
CA ARG A 133 -6.27 5.62 6.92
C ARG A 133 -6.18 4.29 7.68
N SER A 134 -6.12 3.17 6.96
CA SER A 134 -5.95 1.85 7.57
C SER A 134 -4.62 1.74 8.29
N VAL A 135 -3.52 2.10 7.62
CA VAL A 135 -2.18 1.98 8.19
C VAL A 135 -1.99 2.92 9.38
N GLU A 136 -2.52 4.14 9.32
CA GLU A 136 -2.56 5.08 10.45
C GLU A 136 -3.14 4.46 11.71
N ALA A 137 -4.25 3.72 11.56
CA ALA A 137 -5.00 3.09 12.64
C ALA A 137 -4.38 1.79 13.18
N LEU A 138 -3.37 1.22 12.49
CA LEU A 138 -2.75 -0.03 12.94
C LEU A 138 -1.98 0.14 14.26
N PRO A 139 -2.01 -0.87 15.13
CA PRO A 139 -1.15 -0.91 16.31
C PRO A 139 0.33 -1.06 15.90
N ALA A 140 1.24 -0.61 16.77
CA ALA A 140 2.69 -0.57 16.49
C ALA A 140 3.23 -1.95 16.07
N ASN A 141 2.83 -3.02 16.76
CA ASN A 141 3.27 -4.39 16.47
C ASN A 141 2.88 -4.87 15.06
N VAL A 142 1.85 -4.29 14.43
CA VAL A 142 1.50 -4.60 13.03
C VAL A 142 2.25 -3.69 12.06
N LYS A 143 2.36 -2.39 12.36
CA LYS A 143 3.15 -1.44 11.55
C LYS A 143 4.61 -1.88 11.40
N GLU A 144 5.20 -2.40 12.48
CA GLU A 144 6.56 -2.93 12.50
C GLU A 144 6.77 -4.14 11.58
N ARG A 145 5.69 -4.83 11.18
CA ARG A 145 5.74 -5.97 10.25
C ARG A 145 5.66 -5.56 8.78
N ILE A 146 5.32 -4.31 8.51
CA ILE A 146 5.23 -3.76 7.16
C ILE A 146 6.63 -3.34 6.71
N ALA A 147 7.14 -3.99 5.66
CA ALA A 147 8.42 -3.66 5.04
C ALA A 147 8.29 -2.48 4.06
N GLY A 148 7.19 -2.40 3.31
CA GLY A 148 6.98 -1.32 2.35
C GLY A 148 5.54 -1.24 1.83
N ILE A 149 5.14 -0.05 1.40
CA ILE A 149 3.84 0.26 0.83
C ILE A 149 4.03 1.02 -0.48
N THR A 150 3.32 0.62 -1.53
CA THR A 150 3.27 1.37 -2.80
C THR A 150 1.88 1.95 -3.04
N LEU A 151 1.81 3.25 -3.29
CA LEU A 151 0.56 3.98 -3.56
C LEU A 151 0.57 4.49 -5.00
N TYR A 152 -0.52 4.31 -5.74
CA TYR A 152 -0.62 4.74 -7.14
C TYR A 152 -1.79 5.71 -7.30
N GLY A 153 -1.58 6.86 -7.94
CA GLY A 153 -2.62 7.88 -8.10
C GLY A 153 -3.24 8.26 -6.77
N ASP A 154 -2.40 8.55 -5.79
CA ASP A 154 -2.80 8.74 -4.40
C ASP A 154 -3.65 10.02 -4.26
N THR A 155 -4.95 9.84 -4.02
CA THR A 155 -5.92 10.93 -3.89
C THR A 155 -5.72 11.76 -2.61
N GLN A 156 -4.88 11.30 -1.69
CA GLN A 156 -4.49 12.03 -0.48
C GLN A 156 -3.04 12.52 -0.53
N PHE A 157 -2.34 12.38 -1.66
CA PHE A 157 -0.94 12.76 -1.78
C PHE A 157 -0.69 14.22 -1.36
N TYR A 158 -1.52 15.16 -1.83
CA TYR A 158 -1.38 16.58 -1.47
C TYR A 158 -1.81 16.84 -0.01
N GLN A 159 -2.94 16.28 0.39
CA GLN A 159 -3.60 16.48 1.69
C GLN A 159 -2.71 15.97 2.84
N ASP A 160 -2.08 14.82 2.66
CA ASP A 160 -1.22 14.18 3.65
C ASP A 160 0.27 14.47 3.44
N LYS A 161 0.60 15.45 2.58
CA LYS A 161 1.98 15.90 2.31
C LYS A 161 2.91 14.75 1.87
N GLY A 162 2.35 13.86 1.06
CA GLY A 162 3.01 12.70 0.46
C GLY A 162 3.41 11.61 1.45
N GLN A 163 2.71 11.49 2.58
CA GLN A 163 3.09 10.59 3.68
C GLN A 163 1.87 9.92 4.28
N ILE A 164 2.02 8.67 4.74
CA ILE A 164 1.06 8.06 5.65
C ILE A 164 1.39 8.52 7.07
N LYS A 165 0.43 9.10 7.79
CA LYS A 165 0.67 9.60 9.15
C LYS A 165 1.04 8.44 10.10
N ASN A 166 1.95 8.70 11.04
CA ASN A 166 2.42 7.72 12.02
C ASN A 166 3.03 6.44 11.39
N PHE A 167 3.63 6.56 10.21
CA PHE A 167 4.31 5.48 9.50
C PHE A 167 5.63 5.98 8.88
N PRO A 168 6.72 5.18 8.86
CA PRO A 168 8.01 5.62 8.34
C PRO A 168 7.94 6.00 6.85
N LYS A 169 8.44 7.18 6.49
CA LYS A 169 8.34 7.72 5.11
C LYS A 169 9.13 6.90 4.10
N ASP A 170 10.28 6.36 4.52
CA ASP A 170 11.16 5.50 3.74
C ASP A 170 10.52 4.15 3.40
N LYS A 171 9.44 3.77 4.09
CA LYS A 171 8.63 2.59 3.79
C LYS A 171 7.44 2.88 2.87
N VAL A 172 7.33 4.07 2.29
CA VAL A 172 6.26 4.42 1.36
C VAL A 172 6.85 4.92 0.04
N LYS A 173 6.42 4.33 -1.08
CA LYS A 173 6.69 4.84 -2.42
C LYS A 173 5.38 5.18 -3.11
N THR A 174 5.18 6.47 -3.38
CA THR A 174 4.03 6.94 -4.14
C THR A 174 4.40 7.12 -5.61
N PHE A 175 3.57 6.58 -6.49
CA PHE A 175 3.60 6.77 -7.92
C PHE A 175 2.45 7.71 -8.32
N CYS A 176 2.79 8.93 -8.70
CA CYS A 176 1.87 9.95 -9.22
C CYS A 176 2.39 10.43 -10.57
N ASN A 177 1.68 10.11 -11.66
CA ASN A 177 2.12 10.46 -13.01
C ASN A 177 2.25 11.99 -13.16
N GLY A 178 3.40 12.46 -13.65
CA GLY A 178 3.68 13.90 -13.80
C GLY A 178 4.10 14.61 -12.51
N TYR A 179 4.28 13.88 -11.40
CA TYR A 179 4.79 14.41 -10.13
C TYR A 179 6.05 13.66 -9.67
N GLN A 180 6.84 14.33 -8.84
CA GLN A 180 8.12 13.83 -8.33
C GLN A 180 9.02 13.27 -9.45
N GLU A 181 9.51 12.03 -9.29
CA GLU A 181 10.42 11.34 -10.18
C GLU A 181 9.73 10.80 -11.46
N LEU A 182 8.40 10.74 -11.49
CA LEU A 182 7.64 10.17 -12.60
C LEU A 182 7.27 11.25 -13.62
N LYS A 183 8.14 11.41 -14.62
CA LYS A 183 7.79 12.16 -15.82
C LYS A 183 6.79 11.33 -16.64
N SER A 184 5.56 11.84 -16.79
CA SER A 184 4.55 11.26 -17.68
C SER A 184 4.05 12.33 -18.65
N TYR A 185 3.52 11.90 -19.80
CA TYR A 185 2.95 12.80 -20.81
C TYR A 185 1.73 13.58 -20.30
N SER A 186 1.08 13.11 -19.24
CA SER A 186 -0.06 13.76 -18.59
C SER A 186 0.09 13.67 -17.08
N SER A 187 -0.09 14.80 -16.39
CA SER A 187 -0.13 14.85 -14.92
C SER A 187 -1.41 14.22 -14.40
N ASP A 188 -1.31 13.34 -13.42
CA ASP A 188 -2.47 12.82 -12.70
C ASP A 188 -3.18 13.96 -11.94
N GLY A 189 -4.43 14.24 -12.30
CA GLY A 189 -5.21 15.29 -11.67
C GLY A 189 -5.51 15.02 -10.20
N VAL A 190 -5.49 13.76 -9.74
CA VAL A 190 -5.85 13.44 -8.36
C VAL A 190 -4.74 13.70 -7.35
N CYS A 191 -3.50 13.62 -7.79
CA CYS A 191 -2.34 13.78 -6.90
C CYS A 191 -2.14 15.24 -6.45
N ASN A 192 -2.81 16.21 -7.07
CA ASN A 192 -2.71 17.63 -6.70
C ASN A 192 -3.90 18.13 -5.85
N GLY A 193 -4.53 17.22 -5.09
CA GLY A 193 -5.58 17.57 -4.14
C GLY A 193 -6.97 17.77 -4.75
N LEU A 194 -7.13 17.52 -6.06
CA LEU A 194 -8.41 17.52 -6.74
C LEU A 194 -8.87 16.08 -6.97
N LEU A 195 -10.15 15.84 -7.30
CA LEU A 195 -10.63 14.52 -7.75
C LEU A 195 -10.81 14.49 -9.28
N VAL A 196 -9.80 14.99 -10.00
CA VAL A 196 -9.82 15.05 -11.47
C VAL A 196 -9.23 13.77 -12.04
N VAL A 197 -10.10 12.82 -12.38
CA VAL A 197 -9.72 11.58 -13.05
C VAL A 197 -9.44 11.85 -14.53
N ASN A 198 -8.17 11.81 -14.92
CA ASN A 198 -7.72 12.06 -16.29
C ASN A 198 -6.83 10.92 -16.82
N TYR A 199 -6.27 11.07 -18.02
CA TYR A 199 -5.41 10.04 -18.61
C TYR A 199 -4.18 9.72 -17.74
N GLY A 200 -3.58 10.71 -17.09
CA GLY A 200 -2.49 10.51 -16.13
C GLY A 200 -2.89 9.56 -15.00
N HIS A 201 -4.13 9.67 -14.48
CA HIS A 201 -4.66 8.79 -13.45
C HIS A 201 -4.86 7.34 -13.91
N MET A 202 -5.07 7.12 -15.21
CA MET A 202 -5.37 5.79 -15.77
C MET A 202 -4.14 5.04 -16.27
N SER A 203 -2.95 5.65 -16.25
CA SER A 203 -1.77 5.21 -17.01
C SER A 203 -0.56 4.83 -16.15
N TYR A 204 -0.77 3.98 -15.14
CA TYR A 204 0.30 3.53 -14.24
C TYR A 204 1.14 2.35 -14.74
N GLY A 205 0.91 1.85 -15.96
CA GLY A 205 1.52 0.62 -16.47
C GLY A 205 3.04 0.55 -16.34
N ASP A 206 3.75 1.64 -16.64
CA ASP A 206 5.21 1.71 -16.57
C ASP A 206 5.76 1.65 -15.13
N SER A 207 4.89 1.88 -14.14
CA SER A 207 5.25 1.86 -12.72
C SER A 207 5.14 0.47 -12.08
N MET A 208 4.57 -0.53 -12.76
CA MET A 208 4.31 -1.85 -12.14
C MET A 208 5.60 -2.59 -11.79
N LYS A 209 6.53 -2.70 -12.75
CA LYS A 209 7.84 -3.35 -12.53
C LYS A 209 8.70 -2.55 -11.54
N PRO A 210 8.82 -1.21 -11.65
CA PRO A 210 9.47 -0.40 -10.61
C PRO A 210 8.88 -0.61 -9.21
N GLY A 211 7.55 -0.63 -9.08
CA GLY A 211 6.87 -0.85 -7.81
C GLY A 211 7.17 -2.22 -7.21
N ALA A 212 7.09 -3.29 -8.01
CA ALA A 212 7.45 -4.64 -7.56
C ALA A 212 8.93 -4.74 -7.15
N THR A 213 9.82 -4.12 -7.91
CA THR A 213 11.27 -4.10 -7.62
C THR A 213 11.57 -3.36 -6.32
N TRP A 214 10.92 -2.21 -6.11
CA TRP A 214 11.08 -1.42 -4.90
C TRP A 214 10.56 -2.18 -3.66
N LEU A 215 9.39 -2.80 -3.74
CA LEU A 215 8.86 -3.65 -2.65
C LEU A 215 9.79 -4.83 -2.35
N LYS A 216 10.39 -5.45 -3.37
CA LYS A 216 11.40 -6.51 -3.18
C LYS A 216 12.59 -6.02 -2.38
N ALA A 217 13.15 -4.86 -2.73
CA ALA A 217 14.26 -4.26 -2.00
C ALA A 217 13.91 -3.98 -0.53
N GLN A 218 12.69 -3.47 -0.27
CA GLN A 218 12.21 -3.24 1.10
C GLN A 218 12.11 -4.54 1.91
N VAL A 219 11.59 -5.62 1.32
CA VAL A 219 11.48 -6.92 1.99
C VAL A 219 12.86 -7.52 2.27
N ASP A 220 13.80 -7.40 1.34
CA ASP A 220 15.16 -7.89 1.52
C ASP A 220 15.86 -7.16 2.67
N ALA A 221 15.81 -5.83 2.68
CA ALA A 221 16.36 -5.01 3.76
C ALA A 221 15.69 -5.35 5.11
N PHE A 222 14.37 -5.56 5.11
CA PHE A 222 13.63 -5.95 6.32
C PHE A 222 14.14 -7.29 6.89
N LYS A 223 14.29 -8.32 6.03
CA LYS A 223 14.79 -9.64 6.45
C LYS A 223 16.23 -9.56 6.98
N SER A 224 17.12 -8.84 6.29
CA SER A 224 18.51 -8.65 6.73
C SER A 224 18.60 -7.93 8.09
N SER A 225 17.74 -6.93 8.33
CA SER A 225 17.72 -6.23 9.62
C SER A 225 17.33 -7.14 10.79
N LYS A 226 16.36 -8.04 10.59
CA LYS A 226 15.91 -8.99 11.61
C LYS A 226 16.98 -10.04 11.93
N GLU A 227 17.68 -10.54 10.92
CA GLU A 227 18.78 -11.50 11.12
C GLU A 227 19.95 -10.91 11.90
N SER A 228 20.25 -9.62 11.71
CA SER A 228 21.28 -8.91 12.48
C SER A 228 20.88 -8.79 13.95
N SER A 229 19.62 -8.44 14.25
CA SER A 229 19.13 -8.31 15.63
C SER A 229 19.13 -9.63 16.39
N THR A 230 18.85 -10.76 15.72
CA THR A 230 18.86 -12.08 16.38
C THR A 230 20.28 -12.59 16.67
N LYS A 231 21.30 -12.12 15.95
CA LYS A 231 22.70 -12.48 16.22
C LYS A 231 23.28 -11.75 17.43
N GLU A 232 22.89 -10.49 17.64
CA GLU A 232 23.37 -9.67 18.76
C GLU A 232 22.81 -10.13 20.13
N GLU A 233 21.63 -10.75 20.16
CA GLU A 233 21.02 -11.30 21.37
C GLU A 233 21.57 -12.70 21.77
N SER A 234 22.49 -13.27 20.97
CA SER A 234 23.03 -14.62 21.17
C SER A 234 24.46 -14.69 21.73
N GLU A 235 25.08 -13.55 22.04
CA GLU A 235 26.41 -13.50 22.67
C GLU A 235 26.28 -13.57 24.20
N PRO A 236 26.86 -14.59 24.88
CA PRO A 236 26.73 -14.69 26.33
C PRO A 236 27.57 -13.60 27.01
N GLU A 237 26.90 -12.80 27.85
CA GLU A 237 27.52 -11.82 28.74
C GLU A 237 28.56 -12.50 29.66
N GLU A 238 29.85 -12.35 29.34
CA GLU A 238 30.94 -12.87 30.16
C GLU A 238 31.06 -12.03 31.44
N LYS A 239 30.68 -12.64 32.56
CA LYS A 239 30.74 -12.11 33.91
C LYS A 239 32.20 -11.82 34.31
N PRO A 240 32.61 -10.58 34.64
CA PRO A 240 34.00 -10.33 35.04
C PRO A 240 34.24 -10.88 36.45
N THR A 241 35.06 -11.93 36.54
CA THR A 241 35.54 -12.47 37.81
C THR A 241 36.69 -11.63 38.34
N LYS A 242 36.55 -11.20 39.60
CA LYS A 242 37.55 -10.48 40.39
C LYS A 242 38.87 -11.25 40.43
N LYS A 243 39.99 -10.58 40.14
CA LYS A 243 41.28 -10.95 40.72
C LYS A 243 42.06 -9.71 41.15
N ALA A 244 42.30 -9.64 42.46
CA ALA A 244 43.07 -8.61 43.11
C ALA A 244 44.57 -8.81 42.84
N ALA A 245 45.26 -7.75 42.46
CA ALA A 245 46.69 -7.57 42.67
C ALA A 245 47.04 -6.06 42.69
N LYS A 246 47.67 -5.61 43.77
CA LYS A 246 48.37 -4.32 43.94
C LYS A 246 49.87 -4.67 44.12
N PRO A 247 50.83 -3.71 44.15
CA PRO A 247 50.87 -2.34 43.61
C PRO A 247 52.17 -2.06 42.81
N LYS A 248 52.28 -0.90 42.15
CA LYS A 248 53.47 -0.02 42.21
C LYS A 248 53.13 1.33 41.57
N GLY A 249 53.25 2.38 42.35
CA GLY A 249 52.88 3.74 41.96
C GLY A 249 53.93 4.42 41.12
N THR A 250 53.52 5.46 40.40
CA THR A 250 54.28 6.69 40.26
C THR A 250 53.28 7.84 40.15
N LYS A 251 53.59 8.92 40.85
CA LYS A 251 52.78 10.10 41.11
C LYS A 251 52.62 10.95 39.84
N GLN A 252 51.42 11.48 39.62
CA GLN A 252 51.27 12.92 39.35
C GLN A 252 49.85 13.40 39.70
N THR A 253 49.79 14.14 40.81
CA THR A 253 48.81 15.13 41.28
C THR A 253 48.79 16.35 40.33
N PHE A 254 47.79 17.22 40.21
CA PHE A 254 46.46 17.49 40.80
C PHE A 254 45.85 18.63 39.92
N GLN A 255 44.53 18.76 39.82
CA GLN A 255 43.78 19.86 40.46
C GLN A 255 42.31 19.85 40.03
N ILE A 256 41.46 19.82 41.06
CA ILE A 256 40.04 20.19 41.04
C ILE A 256 39.92 21.40 41.97
N ALA A 257 39.25 22.45 41.52
CA ALA A 257 38.60 23.49 42.33
C ALA A 257 37.44 24.00 41.47
N ALA A 258 36.18 23.70 41.78
CA ALA A 258 35.32 24.17 42.87
C ALA A 258 34.52 25.44 42.51
N ALA A 259 33.19 25.25 42.59
CA ALA A 259 32.10 26.18 42.87
C ALA A 259 31.73 27.28 41.84
N PHE A 260 30.47 27.24 41.39
CA PHE A 260 29.58 28.39 41.58
C PHE A 260 28.12 27.92 41.79
N ASP A 261 27.50 28.60 42.75
CA ASP A 261 26.15 28.45 43.29
C ASP A 261 25.02 28.75 42.28
N GLY A 262 23.87 28.11 42.51
CA GLY A 262 22.57 28.77 42.56
C GLY A 262 21.93 29.28 41.27
N ALA A 263 20.91 28.55 40.79
CA ALA A 263 19.54 29.06 40.63
C ALA A 263 18.66 28.00 39.96
N VAL A 264 17.65 27.53 40.69
CA VAL A 264 16.53 26.77 40.15
C VAL A 264 15.61 27.77 39.45
N GLY A 265 15.66 27.82 38.12
CA GLY A 265 14.67 28.48 37.28
C GLY A 265 13.76 27.45 36.66
N VAL A 266 12.51 27.39 37.12
CA VAL A 266 11.44 26.66 36.46
C VAL A 266 11.08 27.44 35.20
N ALA A 267 11.42 26.93 34.03
CA ALA A 267 10.93 27.48 32.77
C ALA A 267 9.56 26.84 32.48
N GLU A 268 8.50 27.61 32.67
CA GLU A 268 7.20 27.33 32.04
C GLU A 268 7.39 27.37 30.52
N ALA A 269 7.07 26.26 29.86
CA ALA A 269 6.94 26.23 28.41
C ALA A 269 5.59 26.84 28.04
N GLU A 270 5.59 28.08 27.53
CA GLU A 270 4.43 28.65 26.86
C GLU A 270 4.10 27.83 25.60
N ALA A 271 2.89 27.26 25.58
CA ALA A 271 2.33 26.61 24.41
C ALA A 271 2.02 27.66 23.33
N THR A 272 2.69 27.55 22.18
CA THR A 272 2.31 28.30 20.97
C THR A 272 0.96 27.80 20.46
N PRO A 273 0.01 28.68 20.10
CA PRO A 273 -1.29 28.26 19.60
C PRO A 273 -1.19 27.60 18.22
N GLU A 274 -1.92 26.50 18.07
CA GLU A 274 -2.16 25.76 16.82
C GLU A 274 -2.72 26.69 15.73
N PRO A 275 -2.23 26.65 14.47
CA PRO A 275 -2.79 27.48 13.41
C PRO A 275 -4.21 27.01 13.09
N ALA A 276 -5.17 27.94 13.17
CA ALA A 276 -6.56 27.69 12.82
C ALA A 276 -6.69 27.12 11.40
N ALA A 277 -7.53 26.08 11.25
CA ALA A 277 -7.89 25.54 9.96
C ALA A 277 -8.43 26.64 9.03
N PRO A 278 -8.10 26.62 7.72
CA PRO A 278 -8.64 27.62 6.80
C PRO A 278 -10.16 27.50 6.77
N ALA A 279 -10.83 28.63 6.97
CA ALA A 279 -12.28 28.72 6.85
C ALA A 279 -12.70 28.27 5.45
N VAL A 280 -13.63 27.32 5.38
CA VAL A 280 -14.23 26.87 4.12
C VAL A 280 -15.07 28.02 3.57
N ASP A 281 -14.81 28.43 2.33
CA ASP A 281 -15.56 29.50 1.67
C ASP A 281 -17.04 29.07 1.48
N PRO A 282 -18.01 29.76 2.12
CA PRO A 282 -19.42 29.42 2.01
C PRO A 282 -19.94 29.50 0.56
N VAL A 283 -19.30 30.31 -0.29
CA VAL A 283 -19.64 30.39 -1.72
C VAL A 283 -19.26 29.10 -2.44
N GLN A 284 -18.12 28.50 -2.12
CA GLN A 284 -17.72 27.21 -2.70
C GLN A 284 -18.63 26.08 -2.25
N VAL A 285 -19.08 26.07 -0.98
CA VAL A 285 -20.02 25.05 -0.47
C VAL A 285 -21.35 25.14 -1.19
N GLU A 286 -21.84 26.35 -1.44
CA GLU A 286 -23.11 26.55 -2.14
C GLU A 286 -23.00 26.19 -3.64
N GLN A 287 -21.87 26.49 -4.28
CA GLN A 287 -21.61 26.07 -5.66
C GLN A 287 -21.58 24.54 -5.79
N LEU A 288 -20.87 23.84 -4.90
CA LEU A 288 -20.82 22.38 -4.87
C LEU A 288 -22.20 21.76 -4.65
N SER A 289 -23.00 22.35 -3.76
CA SER A 289 -24.36 21.90 -3.49
C SER A 289 -25.27 22.03 -4.72
N ARG A 290 -25.17 23.14 -5.46
CA ARG A 290 -25.92 23.36 -6.71
C ARG A 290 -25.50 22.41 -7.82
N THR A 291 -24.21 22.14 -7.96
CA THR A 291 -23.70 21.16 -8.94
C THR A 291 -24.18 19.74 -8.61
N LEU A 292 -24.25 19.38 -7.33
CA LEU A 292 -24.75 18.08 -6.90
C LEU A 292 -26.25 17.91 -7.21
N GLU A 293 -27.05 18.95 -7.00
CA GLU A 293 -28.48 18.93 -7.33
C GLU A 293 -28.72 18.89 -8.85
N GLN A 294 -27.91 19.58 -9.65
CA GLN A 294 -27.95 19.44 -11.12
C GLN A 294 -27.61 18.01 -11.57
N ALA A 295 -26.56 17.40 -11.00
CA ALA A 295 -26.18 16.03 -11.34
C ALA A 295 -27.28 15.01 -10.99
N LYS A 296 -28.02 15.22 -9.89
CA LYS A 296 -29.18 14.39 -9.54
C LYS A 296 -30.36 14.59 -10.49
N ALA A 297 -30.59 15.80 -10.97
CA ALA A 297 -31.66 16.10 -11.93
C ALA A 297 -31.36 15.50 -13.31
N GLU A 298 -30.09 15.48 -13.72
CA GLU A 298 -29.65 14.88 -15.00
C GLU A 298 -29.64 13.35 -14.98
N ALA A 299 -29.48 12.72 -13.81
CA ALA A 299 -29.41 11.27 -13.69
C ALA A 299 -30.73 10.53 -13.98
N GLY A 300 -31.88 11.22 -13.95
CA GLY A 300 -33.21 10.62 -14.19
C GLY A 300 -33.57 9.50 -13.19
N PRO A 301 -34.84 9.04 -13.18
CA PRO A 301 -35.23 7.93 -12.30
C PRO A 301 -34.62 6.62 -12.81
N ILE A 302 -33.88 5.93 -11.94
CA ILE A 302 -33.38 4.57 -12.19
C ILE A 302 -34.59 3.63 -12.26
N GLY A 303 -34.98 3.26 -13.48
CA GLY A 303 -36.00 2.24 -13.72
C GLY A 303 -35.49 0.88 -13.26
N VAL A 304 -36.12 0.32 -12.24
CA VAL A 304 -35.93 -1.09 -11.86
C VAL A 304 -36.59 -1.94 -12.96
N PRO A 305 -35.89 -2.87 -13.63
CA PRO A 305 -36.53 -3.73 -14.62
C PRO A 305 -37.50 -4.68 -13.90
N SER A 306 -38.77 -4.62 -14.30
CA SER A 306 -39.81 -5.54 -13.85
C SER A 306 -39.50 -6.93 -14.41
N VAL A 307 -39.20 -7.88 -13.53
CA VAL A 307 -39.13 -9.30 -13.86
C VAL A 307 -40.57 -9.81 -13.92
N HIS A 308 -41.08 -10.07 -15.12
CA HIS A 308 -42.24 -10.93 -15.34
C HIS A 308 -41.85 -12.10 -16.25
N GLN A 309 -42.50 -13.22 -15.93
CA GLN A 309 -42.28 -14.62 -16.33
C GLN A 309 -42.00 -14.87 -17.81
#